data_AF-J0WWE3-F1
#
_entry.id   AF-J0WWE3-F1
#
_cell.length_a   1.000
_cell.length_b   1.000
_cell.length_c   1.000
_cell.angle_alpha   90.00
_cell.angle_beta   90.00
_cell.angle_gamma   90.00
#
_symmetry.space_group_name_H-M   'P 1'
#
loop_
_entity.id
_entity.type
_entity.pdbx_description
1 polymer ?
#
loop_
_entity_poly.entity_id
_entity_poly.type
_entity_poly.pdbx_seq_one_letter_code
_entity_poly.pdbx_strand_id
1 'polypeptide(L)'
;MVVHTTRPWLRRLDLTYTPPQNRVTRFFWAQRMRFECSYALSMLEPWEKILVLGLLFALWYSVVTGAVKYLPHHIDFLRQRAAYYLEGVGSDEL
;
A
#
# COMPACT_ATOMS: atom_id res chain seq x y z
N MET A 1 -27.19 6.86 -0.42
CA MET A 1 -27.98 8.06 -0.09
C MET A 1 -27.90 8.92 -1.31
N VAL A 2 -28.89 8.83 -2.19
CA VAL A 2 -28.99 9.70 -3.36
C VAL A 2 -29.20 11.10 -2.79
N VAL A 3 -28.16 11.92 -2.80
CA VAL A 3 -28.28 13.33 -2.41
C VAL A 3 -29.13 13.98 -3.49
N HIS A 4 -30.42 14.14 -3.22
CA HIS A 4 -31.31 14.95 -4.05
C HIS A 4 -30.91 16.41 -3.89
N THR A 5 -29.89 16.82 -4.64
CA THR A 5 -29.56 18.22 -4.83
C THR A 5 -30.66 18.85 -5.69
N THR A 6 -31.29 19.91 -5.18
CA THR A 6 -32.41 20.64 -5.81
C THR A 6 -32.00 21.45 -7.04
N ARG A 7 -30.73 21.36 -7.49
CA ARG A 7 -30.20 22.11 -8.63
C ARG A 7 -30.04 21.19 -9.85
N PRO A 8 -30.95 21.21 -10.84
CA PRO A 8 -30.99 20.24 -11.93
C PRO A 8 -29.76 20.27 -12.85
N TRP A 9 -29.03 21.37 -12.91
CA TRP A 9 -27.81 21.54 -13.71
C TRP A 9 -26.60 20.76 -13.16
N LEU A 10 -26.54 20.50 -11.85
CA LEU A 10 -25.47 19.69 -11.23
C LEU A 10 -25.59 18.21 -11.57
N ARG A 11 -26.75 17.75 -12.07
CA ARG A 11 -27.01 16.36 -12.41
C ARG A 11 -26.20 15.85 -13.62
N ARG A 12 -25.69 16.77 -14.47
CA ARG A 12 -24.84 16.43 -15.62
C ARG A 12 -23.36 16.26 -15.25
N LEU A 13 -22.93 16.81 -14.13
CA LEU A 13 -21.65 16.48 -13.50
C LEU A 13 -21.89 15.22 -12.68
N ASP A 14 -22.10 14.10 -13.37
CA ASP A 14 -22.04 12.79 -12.73
C ASP A 14 -20.62 12.67 -12.16
N LEU A 15 -20.49 12.96 -10.86
CA LEU A 15 -19.25 12.75 -10.12
C LEU A 15 -19.10 11.24 -10.02
N THR A 16 -18.47 10.63 -11.03
CA THR A 16 -18.12 9.20 -11.05
C THR A 16 -17.33 8.79 -9.80
N TYR A 17 -16.77 9.77 -9.09
CA TYR A 17 -16.10 9.67 -7.79
C TYR A 17 -17.01 9.95 -6.58
N THR A 18 -18.24 9.43 -6.57
CA THR A 18 -19.03 9.44 -5.33
C THR A 18 -18.56 8.30 -4.41
N PRO A 19 -18.30 8.55 -3.11
CA PRO A 19 -17.94 7.49 -2.19
C PRO A 19 -19.13 6.55 -1.99
N PRO A 20 -18.93 5.22 -2.04
CA PRO A 20 -20.01 4.26 -1.85
C PRO A 20 -20.51 4.27 -0.40
N GLN A 21 -21.78 3.90 -0.20
CA GLN A 21 -22.46 4.07 1.09
C GLN A 21 -22.00 3.07 2.17
N ASN A 22 -21.54 1.88 1.79
CA ASN A 22 -21.10 0.87 2.75
C ASN A 22 -19.69 1.19 3.28
N ARG A 23 -19.44 0.94 4.57
CA ARG A 23 -18.15 1.25 5.23
C ARG A 23 -16.97 0.55 4.56
N VAL A 24 -17.12 -0.73 4.25
CA VAL A 24 -16.07 -1.55 3.60
C VAL A 24 -15.78 -1.05 2.19
N THR A 25 -16.82 -0.84 1.38
CA THR A 25 -16.66 -0.31 0.02
C THR A 25 -16.06 1.09 0.03
N ARG A 26 -16.40 1.91 1.04
CA ARG A 26 -15.84 3.26 1.19
C ARG A 26 -14.36 3.23 1.54
N PHE A 27 -13.94 2.26 2.37
CA PHE A 27 -12.53 2.05 2.66
C PHE A 27 -11.75 1.68 1.39
N PHE A 28 -12.21 0.67 0.63
CA PHE A 28 -11.56 0.30 -0.62
C PHE A 28 -11.56 1.43 -1.66
N TRP A 29 -12.65 2.19 -1.75
CA TRP A 29 -12.72 3.39 -2.60
C TRP A 29 -11.68 4.43 -2.19
N ALA A 30 -11.51 4.69 -0.90
CA ALA A 30 -10.52 5.64 -0.41
C ALA A 30 -9.09 5.17 -0.67
N GLN A 31 -8.79 3.88 -0.50
CA GLN A 31 -7.47 3.33 -0.82
C GLN A 31 -7.18 3.42 -2.31
N ARG A 32 -8.15 3.06 -3.15
CA ARG A 32 -8.03 3.21 -4.61
C ARG A 32 -7.75 4.65 -5.01
N MET A 33 -8.52 5.61 -4.47
CA MET A 33 -8.33 7.02 -4.77
C MET A 33 -6.95 7.51 -4.35
N ARG A 34 -6.49 7.15 -3.15
CA ARG A 34 -5.14 7.50 -2.68
C ARG A 34 -4.07 6.97 -3.63
N PHE A 35 -4.21 5.71 -4.06
CA PHE A 35 -3.29 5.09 -4.99
C PHE A 35 -3.31 5.77 -6.38
N GLU A 36 -4.50 6.06 -6.92
CA GLU A 36 -4.64 6.78 -8.19
C GLU A 36 -4.05 8.19 -8.12
N CYS A 37 -4.19 8.90 -6.99
CA CYS A 37 -3.59 10.21 -6.77
C CYS A 37 -2.06 10.17 -6.61
N SER A 38 -1.51 9.24 -5.82
CA SER A 38 -0.06 9.16 -5.56
C SER A 38 0.77 8.89 -6.82
N TYR A 39 0.23 8.11 -7.75
CA TYR A 39 0.90 7.74 -9.01
C TYR A 39 0.33 8.47 -10.23
N ALA A 40 -0.53 9.47 -10.02
CA ALA A 40 -1.21 10.24 -11.07
C ALA A 40 -1.90 9.38 -12.15
N LEU A 41 -2.36 8.18 -11.80
CA LEU A 41 -2.87 7.16 -12.74
C LEU A 41 -4.14 7.59 -13.48
N SER A 42 -4.78 8.68 -13.06
CA SER A 42 -5.94 9.26 -13.73
C SER A 42 -5.60 10.02 -15.00
N MET A 43 -4.35 10.41 -15.18
CA MET A 43 -3.88 11.18 -16.35
C MET A 43 -3.18 10.30 -17.40
N LEU A 44 -2.76 9.09 -17.03
CA LEU A 44 -2.00 8.18 -17.89
C LEU A 44 -2.89 7.47 -18.90
N GLU A 45 -2.33 7.21 -20.08
CA GLU A 45 -2.99 6.34 -21.05
C GLU A 45 -3.11 4.90 -20.53
N PRO A 46 -4.08 4.10 -21.02
CA PRO A 46 -4.29 2.74 -20.53
C PRO A 46 -3.05 1.84 -20.62
N TRP A 47 -2.21 2.02 -21.64
CA TRP A 47 -0.99 1.23 -21.81
C TRP A 47 0.14 1.68 -20.87
N GLU A 48 0.31 2.99 -20.66
CA GLU A 48 1.30 3.55 -19.72
C GLU A 48 1.01 3.10 -18.30
N LYS A 49 -0.27 3.05 -17.94
CA LYS A 49 -0.72 2.53 -16.64
C LYS A 49 -0.27 1.09 -16.42
N ILE A 50 -0.32 0.23 -17.44
CA ILE A 50 0.13 -1.16 -17.34
C ILE A 50 1.64 -1.21 -17.09
N LEU A 51 2.42 -0.37 -17.77
CA LEU A 51 3.88 -0.30 -17.56
C LEU A 51 4.24 0.19 -16.17
N VAL A 52 3.64 1.28 -15.71
CA VAL A 52 3.92 1.84 -14.36
C VAL A 52 3.55 0.85 -13.27
N LEU A 53 2.39 0.19 -13.39
CA LEU A 53 2.00 -0.86 -12.45
C LEU A 53 2.97 -2.03 -12.48
N GLY A 54 3.38 -2.48 -13.68
CA GLY A 54 4.37 -3.55 -13.83
C GLY A 54 5.71 -3.23 -13.15
N LEU A 55 6.21 -2.01 -13.33
CA LEU A 55 7.44 -1.53 -12.68
C LEU A 55 7.27 -1.48 -11.16
N LEU A 56 6.15 -0.92 -10.68
CA LEU A 56 5.87 -0.85 -9.25
C LEU A 56 5.80 -2.25 -8.63
N PHE A 57 5.14 -3.19 -9.30
CA PHE A 57 5.09 -4.59 -8.87
C PHE A 57 6.48 -5.23 -8.86
N ALA A 58 7.32 -4.99 -9.87
CA ALA A 58 8.68 -5.51 -9.91
C ALA A 58 9.54 -4.96 -8.75
N LEU A 59 9.45 -3.65 -8.48
CA LEU A 59 10.13 -3.02 -7.36
C LEU A 59 9.65 -3.58 -6.02
N TRP A 60 8.33 -3.65 -5.83
CA TRP A 60 7.74 -4.19 -4.62
C TRP A 60 8.14 -5.65 -4.40
N TYR A 61 8.09 -6.47 -5.46
CA TYR A 61 8.52 -7.85 -5.42
C TYR A 61 10.00 -7.99 -5.05
N SER A 62 10.86 -7.14 -5.60
CA SER A 62 12.29 -7.11 -5.25
C SER A 62 12.49 -6.77 -3.76
N VAL A 63 11.79 -5.76 -3.24
CA VAL A 63 11.82 -5.38 -1.83
C VAL A 63 11.33 -6.51 -0.93
N VAL A 64 10.20 -7.14 -1.26
CA VAL A 64 9.65 -8.25 -0.48
C VAL A 64 10.61 -9.45 -0.50
N THR A 65 11.16 -9.80 -1.67
CA THR A 65 12.12 -10.89 -1.79
C THR A 65 13.39 -10.61 -0.99
N GLY A 66 13.91 -9.38 -1.08
CA GLY A 66 15.06 -8.94 -0.29
C GLY A 66 14.77 -8.98 1.21
N ALA A 67 13.61 -8.48 1.64
CA ALA A 67 13.16 -8.54 3.02
C ALA A 67 13.07 -9.99 3.49
N VAL A 68 12.33 -10.86 2.82
CA VAL A 68 12.16 -12.28 3.23
C VAL A 68 13.50 -13.02 3.32
N LYS A 69 14.46 -12.73 2.44
CA LYS A 69 15.79 -13.37 2.48
C LYS A 69 16.71 -12.77 3.53
N TYR A 70 16.65 -11.47 3.76
CA TYR A 70 17.56 -10.74 4.64
C TYR A 70 17.09 -10.70 6.10
N LEU A 71 15.79 -10.54 6.34
CA LEU A 71 15.20 -10.42 7.68
C LEU A 71 15.55 -11.59 8.62
N PRO A 72 15.41 -12.87 8.24
CA PRO A 72 15.65 -13.98 9.17
C PRO A 72 17.10 -13.99 9.64
N HIS A 73 18.05 -13.80 8.72
CA HIS A 73 19.46 -13.72 9.06
C HIS A 73 19.76 -12.54 10.01
N HIS A 74 19.09 -11.41 9.82
CA HIS A 74 19.28 -10.23 10.67
C HIS A 74 18.63 -10.40 12.06
N ILE A 75 17.51 -11.12 12.17
CA ILE A 75 16.87 -11.42 13.44
C ILE A 75 17.77 -12.31 14.31
N ASP A 76 18.43 -13.32 13.74
CA ASP A 76 19.33 -14.20 14.49
C ASP A 76 20.51 -13.41 15.09
N PHE A 77 21.08 -12.49 14.30
CA PHE A 77 22.13 -11.59 14.75
C PHE A 77 21.66 -10.65 15.88
N LEU A 78 20.47 -10.05 15.72
CA LEU A 78 19.87 -9.19 16.74
C LEU A 78 19.54 -9.97 18.01
N ARG A 79 19.09 -11.22 17.89
CA ARG A 79 18.79 -12.11 19.01
C ARG A 79 20.04 -12.41 19.84
N GLN A 80 21.16 -12.75 19.19
CA GLN A 80 22.42 -13.00 19.88
C GLN A 80 22.89 -11.77 20.66
N ARG A 81 22.80 -10.58 20.05
CA ARG A 81 23.12 -9.32 20.72
C ARG A 81 22.17 -9.01 21.87
N ALA A 82 20.87 -9.21 21.68
CA ALA A 82 19.87 -8.99 22.71
C ALA A 82 20.11 -9.92 23.92
N ALA A 83 20.44 -11.20 23.68
CA ALA A 83 20.78 -12.15 24.73
C ALA A 83 22.02 -11.70 25.52
N TYR A 84 23.07 -11.23 24.84
CA TYR A 84 24.26 -10.68 25.50
C TYR A 84 23.94 -9.50 26.43
N TYR A 85 23.09 -8.56 25.98
CA TYR A 85 22.73 -7.39 26.77
C TYR A 85 21.72 -7.67 27.89
N LEU A 86 20.82 -8.64 27.72
CA LEU A 86 19.74 -8.94 28.67
C LEU A 86 20.12 -10.02 29.69
N GLU A 87 20.83 -11.06 29.28
CA GLU A 87 21.13 -12.24 30.10
C GLU A 87 22.60 -12.27 30.55
N GLY A 88 23.48 -11.47 29.92
CA GLY A 88 24.91 -11.43 30.25
C GLY A 88 25.69 -12.68 29.84
N VAL A 89 25.05 -13.62 29.13
CA VAL A 89 25.68 -14.85 28.60
C VAL A 89 26.41 -14.46 27.31
N GLY A 90 27.74 -14.61 27.34
CA GLY A 90 28.60 -14.46 26.17
C GLY A 90 28.32 -15.54 25.13
N SER A 91 28.54 -15.22 23.86
CA SER A 91 28.38 -16.10 22.69
C SER A 91 29.15 -17.44 22.73
N ASP A 92 29.87 -17.70 23.81
CA ASP A 92 30.81 -18.79 23.96
C ASP A 92 30.15 -20.04 24.61
N GLU A 93 28.88 -19.94 25.04
CA GLU A 93 28.13 -21.00 25.75
C GLU A 93 26.83 -21.49 25.05
N LEU A 94 26.50 -21.04 23.84
CA LEU A 94 25.32 -21.47 23.04
C LEU A 94 25.72 -22.13 21.72
#